data_AF-X7ZKS0-F1
#
_entry.id   AF-X7ZKS0-F1
#
_cell.length_a   1.000
_cell.length_b   1.000
_cell.length_c   1.000
_cell.angle_alpha   90.00
_cell.angle_beta   90.00
_cell.angle_gamma   90.00
#
_symmetry.space_group_name_H-M   'P 1'
#
loop_
_entity.id
_entity.type
_entity.pdbx_description
1 polymer ?
#
loop_
_entity_poly.entity_id
_entity_poly.type
_entity_poly.pdbx_seq_one_letter_code
_entity_poly.pdbx_strand_id
1 'polypeptide(L)'
;MPADLDAVTAVGEEDHSGIDAAAVERIWQAVRHWYQAGMHPAIQLCLRHNGKVILNRAIGHGWGNAPTDPPDAEKIPVTPQTPFCVYSAAKAITSTVVHMLAERGYFSLDDRVCQYLPTYTSHGKDRTTIRHVMTHSAGVPFAPNADPTSPA
;
A
#
# COMPACT_ATOMS: atom_id res chain seq x y z
N MET A 1 4.38 5.59 -23.92
CA MET A 1 3.26 6.18 -23.16
C MET A 1 2.09 6.40 -24.12
N PRO A 2 0.83 6.07 -23.77
CA PRO A 2 -0.32 6.15 -24.70
C PRO A 2 -0.59 7.59 -25.15
N ALA A 3 -0.88 7.82 -26.44
CA ALA A 3 -1.22 9.16 -26.92
C ALA A 3 -2.57 9.66 -26.34
N ASP A 4 -3.49 8.73 -26.10
CA ASP A 4 -4.76 8.96 -25.44
C ASP A 4 -4.74 8.32 -24.04
N LEU A 5 -4.83 9.16 -23.00
CA LEU A 5 -4.86 8.71 -21.62
C LEU A 5 -6.26 8.23 -21.19
N ASP A 6 -7.31 8.68 -21.85
CA ASP A 6 -8.68 8.31 -21.50
C ASP A 6 -8.93 6.84 -21.89
N ALA A 7 -8.32 6.38 -22.99
CA ALA A 7 -8.32 4.97 -23.40
C ALA A 7 -7.69 3.99 -22.38
N VAL A 8 -6.87 4.49 -21.46
CA VAL A 8 -6.24 3.70 -20.39
C VAL A 8 -6.70 4.13 -19.01
N THR A 9 -7.81 4.88 -18.93
CA THR A 9 -8.39 5.34 -17.67
C THR A 9 -9.68 4.57 -17.39
N ALA A 10 -9.83 4.11 -16.16
CA ALA A 10 -11.06 3.53 -15.64
C ALA A 10 -11.59 4.42 -14.50
N VAL A 11 -12.90 4.71 -14.55
CA VAL A 11 -13.60 5.54 -13.56
C VAL A 11 -14.62 4.67 -12.83
N GLY A 12 -14.56 4.67 -11.50
CA GLY A 12 -15.53 4.02 -10.63
C GLY A 12 -16.63 4.98 -10.19
N GLU A 13 -17.46 4.54 -9.24
CA GLU A 13 -18.51 5.40 -8.69
C GLU A 13 -17.92 6.60 -7.92
N GLU A 14 -18.46 7.79 -8.20
CA GLU A 14 -18.09 9.05 -7.58
C GLU A 14 -19.35 9.88 -7.25
N ASP A 15 -19.38 10.52 -6.09
CA ASP A 15 -20.41 11.45 -5.64
C ASP A 15 -19.79 12.82 -5.35
N HIS A 16 -19.99 13.76 -6.27
CA HIS A 16 -19.46 15.13 -6.16
C HIS A 16 -20.44 16.11 -5.51
N SER A 17 -21.61 15.67 -5.03
CA SER A 17 -22.69 16.56 -4.54
C SER A 17 -22.29 17.51 -3.42
N GLY A 18 -21.22 17.20 -2.67
CA GLY A 18 -20.70 17.99 -1.55
C GLY A 18 -19.36 18.67 -1.81
N ILE A 19 -18.87 18.72 -3.06
CA ILE A 19 -17.56 19.30 -3.40
C ILE A 19 -17.56 19.94 -4.79
N ASP A 20 -16.66 20.91 -5.01
CA ASP A 20 -16.42 21.47 -6.34
C ASP A 20 -15.84 20.40 -7.28
N ALA A 21 -16.60 20.01 -8.31
CA ALA A 21 -16.17 19.04 -9.32
C ALA A 21 -14.89 19.50 -10.05
N ALA A 22 -14.68 20.81 -10.21
CA ALA A 22 -13.45 21.32 -10.81
C ALA A 22 -12.23 21.06 -9.91
N ALA A 23 -12.40 20.99 -8.59
CA ALA A 23 -11.33 20.61 -7.67
C ALA A 23 -10.94 19.14 -7.82
N VAL A 24 -11.93 18.26 -7.96
CA VAL A 24 -11.72 16.83 -8.25
C VAL A 24 -10.95 16.65 -9.55
N GLU A 25 -11.36 17.36 -10.62
CA GLU A 25 -10.65 17.30 -11.90
C GLU A 25 -9.24 17.86 -11.82
N ARG A 26 -8.98 18.93 -11.05
CA ARG A 26 -7.61 19.42 -10.85
C ARG A 26 -6.70 18.36 -10.22
N ILE A 27 -7.20 17.59 -9.25
CA ILE A 27 -6.45 16.47 -8.65
C ILE A 27 -6.20 15.40 -9.71
N TRP A 28 -7.21 15.04 -10.50
CA TRP A 28 -7.07 14.04 -11.55
C TRP A 28 -6.07 14.45 -12.64
N GLN A 29 -6.06 15.72 -13.05
CA GLN A 29 -5.06 16.23 -14.00
C GLN A 29 -3.63 16.15 -13.45
N ALA A 30 -3.43 16.37 -12.14
CA ALA A 30 -2.13 16.17 -11.51
C ALA A 30 -1.69 14.70 -11.54
N VAL A 31 -2.62 13.75 -11.35
CA VAL A 31 -2.35 12.31 -11.50
C VAL A 31 -1.98 11.95 -12.94
N ARG A 32 -2.73 12.46 -13.92
CA ARG A 32 -2.43 12.27 -15.36
C ARG A 32 -1.04 12.78 -15.69
N HIS A 33 -0.69 13.98 -15.22
CA HIS A 33 0.65 14.55 -15.39
C HIS A 33 1.75 13.66 -14.80
N TRP A 34 1.53 13.12 -13.59
CA TRP A 34 2.47 12.19 -12.96
C TRP A 34 2.61 10.86 -13.72
N TYR A 35 1.49 10.31 -14.21
CA TYR A 35 1.50 9.14 -15.07
C TYR A 35 2.30 9.39 -16.36
N GLN A 36 2.19 10.61 -16.91
CA GLN A 36 2.90 10.98 -18.13
C GLN A 36 4.42 11.02 -18.00
N ALA A 37 4.94 11.18 -16.77
CA ALA A 37 6.37 11.09 -16.52
C ALA A 37 6.94 9.68 -16.76
N GLY A 38 6.07 8.65 -16.93
CA GLY A 38 6.48 7.29 -17.30
C GLY A 38 7.17 6.50 -16.18
N MET A 39 7.17 7.00 -14.95
CA MET A 39 7.80 6.35 -13.80
C MET A 39 6.96 5.22 -13.18
N HIS A 40 5.65 5.20 -13.46
CA HIS A 40 4.73 4.22 -12.93
C HIS A 40 3.91 3.58 -14.05
N PRO A 41 3.82 2.23 -14.11
CA PRO A 41 3.06 1.54 -15.14
C PRO A 41 1.54 1.74 -14.99
N ALA A 42 1.10 2.03 -13.76
CA ALA A 42 -0.27 2.36 -13.42
C ALA A 42 -0.33 3.22 -12.15
N ILE A 43 -1.43 3.96 -11.99
CA ILE A 43 -1.78 4.70 -10.77
C ILE A 43 -3.27 4.46 -10.49
N GLN A 44 -3.62 4.21 -9.23
CA GLN A 44 -5.01 4.17 -8.75
C GLN A 44 -5.18 5.17 -7.61
N LEU A 45 -6.27 5.93 -7.61
CA LEU A 45 -6.56 6.92 -6.60
C LEU A 45 -8.03 6.89 -6.18
N CYS A 46 -8.25 6.73 -4.87
CA CYS A 46 -9.56 6.79 -4.24
C CYS A 46 -9.52 7.85 -3.12
N LEU A 47 -10.36 8.88 -3.20
CA LEU A 47 -10.52 9.88 -2.14
C LEU A 47 -11.94 9.86 -1.60
N ARG A 48 -12.02 9.92 -0.26
CA ARG A 48 -13.27 10.09 0.46
C ARG A 48 -13.29 11.41 1.19
N HIS A 49 -14.41 12.12 1.09
CA HIS A 49 -14.69 13.34 1.85
C HIS A 49 -16.07 13.22 2.49
N ASN A 50 -16.14 13.36 3.81
CA ASN A 50 -17.37 13.17 4.59
C ASN A 50 -18.09 11.85 4.29
N GLY A 51 -17.33 10.75 4.21
CA GLY A 51 -17.83 9.39 3.95
C GLY A 51 -18.14 9.08 2.47
N LYS A 52 -18.29 10.11 1.62
CA LYS A 52 -18.58 9.98 0.19
C LYS A 52 -17.30 9.80 -0.62
N VAL A 53 -17.35 8.95 -1.64
CA VAL A 53 -16.24 8.78 -2.60
C VAL A 53 -16.31 9.91 -3.61
N ILE A 54 -15.34 10.83 -3.59
CA ILE A 54 -15.33 12.01 -4.48
C ILE A 54 -14.41 11.85 -5.70
N LEU A 55 -13.48 10.89 -5.65
CA LEU A 55 -12.60 10.52 -6.76
C LEU A 55 -12.30 9.04 -6.63
N ASN A 56 -12.48 8.26 -7.70
CA ASN A 56 -12.21 6.83 -7.72
C ASN A 56 -11.82 6.39 -9.12
N ARG A 57 -10.55 6.55 -9.46
CA ARG A 57 -10.06 6.35 -10.82
C ARG A 57 -8.76 5.57 -10.83
N ALA A 58 -8.51 4.89 -11.94
CA ALA A 58 -7.26 4.21 -12.22
C ALA A 58 -6.80 4.55 -13.63
N ILE A 59 -5.49 4.60 -13.84
CA ILE A 59 -4.88 4.87 -15.15
C ILE A 59 -3.69 3.93 -15.38
N GLY A 60 -3.55 3.42 -16.59
CA GLY A 60 -2.43 2.58 -17.03
C GLY A 60 -2.74 1.08 -16.96
N HIS A 61 -1.69 0.27 -16.81
CA HIS A 61 -1.80 -1.18 -16.91
C HIS A 61 -1.08 -1.89 -15.77
N GLY A 62 -1.70 -2.94 -15.24
CA GLY A 62 -1.11 -3.77 -14.18
C GLY A 62 -0.14 -4.81 -14.75
N TRP A 63 -0.19 -5.05 -16.06
CA TRP A 63 0.63 -6.04 -16.77
C TRP A 63 0.88 -5.62 -18.23
N GLY A 64 1.95 -6.14 -18.85
CA GLY A 64 2.23 -6.00 -20.29
C GLY A 64 2.89 -4.68 -20.69
N ASN A 65 3.52 -3.96 -19.75
CA ASN A 65 4.29 -2.74 -20.01
C ASN A 65 5.61 -2.69 -19.22
N ALA A 66 6.08 -3.79 -18.65
CA ALA A 66 7.38 -3.83 -18.00
C ALA A 66 8.51 -3.79 -19.05
N PRO A 67 9.70 -3.26 -18.72
CA PRO A 67 10.85 -3.25 -19.64
C PRO A 67 11.28 -4.65 -20.13
N THR A 68 10.89 -5.70 -19.41
CA THR A 68 11.17 -7.10 -19.71
C THR A 68 10.05 -7.82 -20.45
N ASP A 69 8.89 -7.18 -20.64
CA ASP A 69 7.75 -7.80 -21.32
C ASP A 69 8.01 -7.87 -22.85
N PRO A 70 7.55 -8.93 -23.54
CA PRO A 70 7.67 -9.02 -24.98
C PRO A 70 6.83 -7.94 -25.69
N PRO A 71 7.17 -7.54 -26.93
CA PRO A 71 6.47 -6.46 -27.63
C PRO A 71 4.97 -6.68 -27.85
N ASP A 72 4.55 -7.95 -27.91
CA ASP A 72 3.17 -8.41 -28.10
C ASP A 72 2.48 -8.83 -26.79
N ALA A 73 3.09 -8.54 -25.64
CA ALA A 73 2.49 -8.82 -24.34
C ALA A 73 1.08 -8.22 -24.25
N GLU A 74 0.13 -9.03 -23.78
CA GLU A 74 -1.21 -8.56 -23.49
C GLU A 74 -1.14 -7.46 -22.42
N LYS A 75 -1.76 -6.32 -22.73
CA LYS A 75 -1.83 -5.17 -21.84
C LYS A 75 -3.10 -5.23 -21.04
N ILE A 76 -2.98 -5.45 -19.74
CA ILE A 76 -4.12 -5.56 -18.82
C ILE A 76 -4.34 -4.20 -18.15
N PRO A 77 -5.38 -3.42 -18.54
CA PRO A 77 -5.65 -2.12 -17.94
C PRO A 77 -6.03 -2.28 -16.47
N VAL A 78 -5.62 -1.30 -15.65
CA VAL A 78 -6.07 -1.26 -14.25
C VAL A 78 -7.46 -0.65 -14.15
N THR A 79 -8.22 -1.12 -13.17
CA THR A 79 -9.51 -0.56 -12.77
C THR A 79 -9.46 -0.20 -11.29
N PRO A 80 -10.42 0.59 -10.76
CA PRO A 80 -10.53 0.83 -9.33
C PRO A 80 -10.68 -0.44 -8.46
N GLN A 81 -10.95 -1.60 -9.08
CA GLN A 81 -11.06 -2.91 -8.43
C GLN A 81 -9.78 -3.75 -8.55
N THR A 82 -8.78 -3.30 -9.30
CA THR A 82 -7.52 -4.02 -9.44
C THR A 82 -6.77 -4.05 -8.10
N PRO A 83 -6.44 -5.24 -7.57
CA PRO A 83 -5.68 -5.34 -6.34
C PRO A 83 -4.21 -4.96 -6.56
N PHE A 84 -3.64 -4.21 -5.61
CA PHE A 84 -2.21 -3.91 -5.56
C PHE A 84 -1.59 -4.46 -4.28
N CYS A 85 -0.32 -4.86 -4.35
CA CYS A 85 0.46 -5.12 -3.14
C CYS A 85 0.78 -3.79 -2.45
N VAL A 86 0.20 -3.58 -1.26
CA VAL A 86 0.31 -2.31 -0.52
C VAL A 86 1.52 -2.24 0.43
N TYR A 87 2.35 -3.29 0.45
CA TYR A 87 3.56 -3.41 1.28
C TYR A 87 3.34 -2.94 2.73
N SER A 88 4.12 -1.97 3.19
CA SER A 88 4.10 -1.47 4.57
C SER A 88 2.78 -0.84 5.00
N ALA A 89 1.88 -0.47 4.08
CA ALA A 89 0.55 0.00 4.46
C ALA A 89 -0.25 -1.07 5.23
N ALA A 90 0.06 -2.36 5.03
CA ALA A 90 -0.55 -3.46 5.79
C ALA A 90 -0.33 -3.33 7.32
N LYS A 91 0.72 -2.62 7.77
CA LYS A 91 0.99 -2.40 9.20
C LYS A 91 -0.15 -1.69 9.93
N ALA A 92 -0.88 -0.80 9.26
CA ALA A 92 -2.04 -0.14 9.87
C ALA A 92 -3.13 -1.15 10.24
N ILE A 93 -3.41 -2.11 9.34
CA ILE A 93 -4.38 -3.19 9.58
C ILE A 93 -3.90 -4.08 10.72
N THR A 94 -2.64 -4.53 10.67
CA THR A 94 -2.04 -5.33 11.75
C THR A 94 -2.10 -4.60 13.09
N SER A 95 -1.84 -3.30 13.11
CA SER A 95 -1.91 -2.47 14.31
C SER A 95 -3.32 -2.44 14.89
N THR A 96 -4.35 -2.27 14.05
CA THR A 96 -5.75 -2.34 14.50
C THR A 96 -6.05 -3.68 15.16
N VAL A 97 -5.66 -4.80 14.53
CA VAL A 97 -5.87 -6.14 15.09
C VAL A 97 -5.17 -6.31 16.44
N VAL A 98 -3.92 -5.85 16.56
CA VAL A 98 -3.15 -5.90 17.81
C VAL A 98 -3.88 -5.13 18.92
N HIS A 99 -4.37 -3.91 18.63
CA HIS A 99 -5.09 -3.12 19.62
C HIS A 99 -6.45 -3.72 19.99
N MET A 100 -7.18 -4.32 19.03
CA MET A 100 -8.43 -5.04 19.32
C MET A 100 -8.19 -6.26 20.23
N LEU A 101 -7.09 -6.98 20.06
CA LEU A 101 -6.72 -8.10 20.94
C LEU A 101 -6.33 -7.62 22.34
N ALA A 102 -5.61 -6.50 22.43
CA ALA A 102 -5.26 -5.89 23.71
C ALA A 102 -6.50 -5.38 24.46
N GLU A 103 -7.45 -4.74 23.78
CA GLU A 103 -8.72 -4.30 24.34
C GLU A 103 -9.54 -5.47 24.90
N ARG A 104 -9.48 -6.63 24.24
CA ARG A 104 -10.13 -7.87 24.68
C ARG A 104 -9.38 -8.62 25.79
N GLY A 105 -8.24 -8.11 26.24
CA GLY A 105 -7.47 -8.70 27.34
C GLY A 105 -6.66 -9.94 26.98
N TYR A 106 -6.42 -10.23 25.69
CA TYR A 106 -5.57 -11.36 25.29
C TYR A 106 -4.09 -11.13 25.65
N PHE A 107 -3.64 -9.87 25.65
CA PHE A 107 -2.32 -9.44 26.07
C PHE A 107 -2.32 -7.93 26.39
N SER A 108 -1.35 -7.47 27.15
CA SER A 108 -1.01 -6.05 27.30
C SER A 108 0.09 -5.65 26.31
N LEU A 109 0.09 -4.40 25.85
CA LEU A 109 1.20 -3.87 25.05
C LEU A 109 2.53 -3.86 25.82
N ASP A 110 2.48 -3.87 27.15
CA ASP A 110 3.67 -3.88 28.01
C ASP A 110 4.18 -5.31 28.32
N ASP A 111 3.48 -6.34 27.84
CA ASP A 111 3.93 -7.73 27.94
C ASP A 111 5.17 -7.97 27.08
N ARG A 112 6.03 -8.88 27.54
CA ARG A 112 7.24 -9.28 26.80
C ARG A 112 6.87 -10.18 25.64
N VAL A 113 7.50 -9.96 24.49
CA VAL A 113 7.30 -10.81 23.29
C VAL A 113 7.61 -12.28 23.61
N CYS A 114 8.63 -12.55 24.44
CA CYS A 114 9.02 -13.90 24.81
C CYS A 114 7.97 -14.69 25.61
N GLN A 115 6.95 -14.02 26.19
CA GLN A 115 5.83 -14.70 26.84
C GLN A 115 4.93 -15.42 25.82
N TYR A 116 4.88 -14.92 24.58
CA TYR A 116 4.08 -15.47 23.48
C TYR A 116 4.92 -16.21 22.44
N LEU A 117 6.19 -15.83 22.30
CA LEU A 117 7.17 -16.46 21.42
C LEU A 117 8.41 -16.87 22.24
N PRO A 118 8.38 -18.03 22.93
CA PRO A 118 9.42 -18.40 23.90
C PRO A 118 10.85 -18.47 23.33
N THR A 119 11.01 -18.66 22.03
CA THR A 119 12.31 -18.68 21.34
C THR A 119 12.88 -17.28 21.06
N TYR A 120 12.10 -16.21 21.26
CA TYR A 120 12.51 -14.82 21.08
C TYR A 120 13.25 -14.29 22.33
N THR A 121 14.43 -14.82 22.62
CA THR A 121 15.17 -14.48 23.86
C THR A 121 16.65 -14.19 23.65
N SER A 122 17.20 -14.46 22.46
CA SER A 122 18.62 -14.27 22.20
C SER A 122 19.05 -12.80 22.22
N HIS A 123 20.28 -12.53 22.66
CA HIS A 123 20.91 -11.21 22.60
C HIS A 123 20.11 -10.07 23.25
N GLY A 124 19.43 -10.32 24.38
CA GLY A 124 18.68 -9.31 25.14
C GLY A 124 17.25 -9.06 24.64
N LYS A 125 16.77 -9.86 23.68
CA LYS A 125 15.40 -9.80 23.13
C LYS A 125 14.31 -10.14 24.13
N ASP A 126 14.65 -10.79 25.24
CA ASP A 126 13.75 -11.06 26.37
C ASP A 126 13.15 -9.79 26.99
N ARG A 127 13.80 -8.63 26.79
CA ARG A 127 13.30 -7.32 27.24
C ARG A 127 12.37 -6.62 26.24
N THR A 128 12.20 -7.14 25.03
CA THR A 128 11.32 -6.50 24.04
C THR A 128 9.86 -6.66 24.45
N THR A 129 9.13 -5.54 24.53
CA THR A 129 7.68 -5.55 24.73
C THR A 129 6.94 -5.52 23.40
N ILE A 130 5.67 -5.88 23.41
CA ILE A 130 4.79 -5.71 22.24
C ILE A 130 4.75 -4.24 21.82
N ARG A 131 4.75 -3.29 22.77
CA ARG A 131 4.83 -1.85 22.52
C ARG A 131 6.07 -1.49 21.69
N HIS A 132 7.24 -2.02 22.04
CA HIS A 132 8.46 -1.76 21.26
C HIS A 132 8.35 -2.22 19.81
N VAL A 133 7.66 -3.33 19.55
CA VAL A 133 7.38 -3.80 18.18
C VAL A 133 6.46 -2.82 17.46
N MET A 134 5.36 -2.41 18.10
CA MET A 134 4.36 -1.50 17.54
C MET A 134 4.91 -0.10 17.24
N THR A 135 5.92 0.35 17.99
CA THR A 135 6.52 1.69 17.86
C THR A 135 7.87 1.68 17.13
N HIS A 136 8.25 0.58 16.49
CA HIS A 136 9.53 0.45 15.79
C HIS A 136 10.76 0.72 16.69
N SER A 137 10.68 0.40 17.98
CA SER A 137 11.76 0.63 18.96
C SER A 137 12.30 -0.67 19.58
N ALA A 138 12.01 -1.82 18.95
CA ALA A 138 12.48 -3.13 19.39
C ALA A 138 13.97 -3.41 19.08
N GLY A 139 14.65 -2.50 18.36
CA GLY A 139 16.05 -2.69 17.97
C GLY A 139 16.26 -3.84 16.97
N VAL A 140 15.21 -4.25 16.24
CA VAL A 140 15.30 -5.26 15.20
C VAL A 140 15.88 -4.62 13.93
N PRO A 141 17.07 -5.03 13.46
CA PRO A 141 17.65 -4.47 12.25
C PRO A 141 16.81 -4.88 11.04
N PHE A 142 16.79 -4.02 10.02
CA PHE A 142 16.40 -4.47 8.69
C PHE A 142 17.41 -5.52 8.24
N ALA A 143 16.94 -6.70 7.84
CA ALA A 143 17.81 -7.64 7.16
C ALA A 143 18.38 -6.92 5.93
N PRO A 144 19.71 -6.98 5.69
CA PRO A 144 20.24 -6.52 4.42
C PRO A 144 19.46 -7.24 3.32
N ASN A 145 19.11 -6.53 2.24
CA ASN A 145 18.52 -7.16 1.07
C ASN A 145 19.35 -8.41 0.78
N ALA A 146 18.70 -9.57 0.75
CA ALA A 146 19.38 -10.79 0.32
C ALA A 146 19.96 -10.46 -1.05
N ASP A 147 21.28 -10.37 -1.13
CA ASP A 147 21.96 -10.22 -2.40
C ASP A 147 21.57 -11.46 -3.21
N PRO A 148 20.83 -11.32 -4.33
CA PRO A 148 20.42 -12.47 -5.13
C PRO A 148 21.61 -13.23 -5.72
N THR A 149 22.83 -12.70 -5.57
CA THR A 149 24.09 -13.32 -6.00
C THR A 149 24.90 -13.95 -4.86
N SER A 150 24.46 -13.84 -3.60
CA SER A 150 25.14 -14.50 -2.49
C SER A 150 24.88 -16.01 -2.53
N PRO A 151 25.92 -16.86 -2.60
CA PRO A 151 25.72 -18.31 -2.50
C PRO A 151 25.21 -18.69 -1.10
N ALA A 152 24.37 -19.72 -1.07
CA ALA A 152 23.85 -20.36 0.14
C ALA A 152 24.94 -21.12 0.91
#